data_AF-A0AAV0KKL9-F1
#
_entry.id   AF-A0AAV0KKL9-F1
#
_cell.length_a   1.000
_cell.length_b   1.000
_cell.length_c   1.000
_cell.angle_alpha   90.00
_cell.angle_beta   90.00
_cell.angle_gamma   90.00
#
_symmetry.space_group_name_H-M   'P 1'
#
loop_
_entity.id
_entity.type
_entity.pdbx_description
1 polymer ?
#
loop_
_entity_poly.entity_id
_entity_poly.type
_entity_poly.pdbx_seq_one_letter_code
_entity_poly.pdbx_strand_id
1 'polypeptide(L)'
;MNTFHDFEQEVLDAIKAINPNVYCIGPLNLLEARVPAHDTSRDLTVSLWKEDPRCFEWLDKQKPGSVVYVNYGSIAKCQQEQVLAHEGVGLFFTHAGWNSTLETVIAGKPVICWPFIAEQSTNSRYLCKVWDVGVRGEIVELIKEMLESERGKERHNKALEWKEKAVAAAQVGGSSYKDFDRLIAEVFRH
;
A
#
# COMPACT_ATOMS: atom_id res chain seq x y z
N MET A 1 0.97 -12.94 -10.53
CA MET A 1 1.29 -12.46 -9.17
C MET A 1 1.14 -10.95 -9.15
N ASN A 2 0.45 -10.40 -8.13
CA ASN A 2 0.32 -8.95 -7.93
C ASN A 2 1.58 -8.39 -7.26
N THR A 3 2.65 -8.29 -8.04
CA THR A 3 3.97 -7.75 -7.68
C THR A 3 4.71 -7.36 -8.97
N PHE A 4 5.87 -6.71 -8.88
CA PHE A 4 6.72 -6.35 -10.02
C PHE A 4 8.18 -6.76 -9.82
N HIS A 5 8.91 -6.94 -10.92
CA HIS A 5 10.23 -7.58 -10.90
C HIS A 5 11.23 -6.88 -9.98
N ASP A 6 11.35 -5.55 -10.08
CA ASP A 6 12.29 -4.77 -9.26
C ASP A 6 11.97 -4.80 -7.75
N PHE A 7 10.74 -5.19 -7.36
CA PHE A 7 10.31 -5.25 -5.97
C PHE A 7 10.74 -6.53 -5.27
N GLU A 8 10.69 -7.66 -5.97
CA GLU A 8 10.91 -9.00 -5.41
C GLU A 8 11.82 -9.85 -6.31
N GLN A 9 12.81 -9.25 -6.95
CA GLN A 9 13.65 -9.88 -7.99
C GLN A 9 14.14 -11.27 -7.58
N GLU A 10 14.80 -11.40 -6.43
CA GLU A 10 15.36 -12.67 -5.95
C GLU A 10 14.30 -13.76 -5.75
N VAL A 11 13.15 -13.39 -5.18
CA VAL A 11 12.04 -14.31 -4.94
C VAL A 11 11.43 -14.76 -6.26
N LEU A 12 11.24 -13.82 -7.19
CA LEU A 12 10.67 -14.09 -8.50
C LEU A 12 11.58 -14.95 -9.36
N ASP A 13 12.90 -14.75 -9.30
CA ASP A 13 13.88 -15.56 -10.00
C ASP A 13 13.87 -17.01 -9.48
N ALA A 14 13.81 -17.18 -8.16
CA ALA A 14 13.70 -18.50 -7.54
C ALA A 14 12.39 -19.23 -7.92
N ILE A 15 11.25 -18.51 -7.93
CA ILE A 15 9.96 -19.08 -8.35
C ILE A 15 9.99 -19.46 -9.83
N LYS A 16 10.54 -18.61 -10.71
CA LYS A 16 10.63 -18.87 -12.15
C LYS A 16 11.53 -20.07 -12.47
N ALA A 17 12.55 -20.32 -11.66
CA ALA A 17 13.38 -21.52 -11.78
C ALA A 17 12.60 -22.82 -11.51
N ILE A 18 11.54 -22.75 -10.70
CA ILE A 18 10.66 -23.90 -10.40
C ILE A 18 9.54 -23.99 -11.44
N ASN A 19 8.93 -22.86 -11.81
CA ASN A 19 7.87 -22.79 -12.80
C ASN A 19 8.04 -21.54 -13.67
N PRO A 20 8.44 -21.68 -14.95
CA PRO A 20 8.68 -20.54 -15.83
C PRO A 20 7.39 -19.78 -16.20
N ASN A 21 6.21 -20.39 -16.02
CA ASN A 21 4.92 -19.79 -16.35
C ASN A 21 4.39 -18.91 -15.20
N VAL A 22 5.23 -17.97 -14.74
CA VAL A 22 4.90 -17.03 -13.67
C VAL A 22 4.98 -15.61 -14.20
N TYR A 23 3.87 -14.89 -14.07
CA TYR A 23 3.65 -13.55 -14.61
C TYR A 23 3.55 -12.56 -13.46
N CYS A 24 4.38 -11.53 -13.46
CA CYS A 24 4.35 -10.45 -12.48
C CYS A 24 3.55 -9.30 -13.08
N ILE A 25 2.29 -9.15 -12.67
CA ILE A 25 1.35 -8.19 -13.28
C ILE A 25 0.95 -7.09 -12.30
N GLY A 26 1.77 -6.85 -11.27
CA GLY A 26 1.54 -5.81 -10.27
C GLY A 26 2.32 -4.51 -10.54
N PRO A 27 2.01 -3.44 -9.80
CA PRO A 27 0.84 -3.31 -8.94
C PRO A 27 -0.42 -3.22 -9.80
N LEU A 28 -1.40 -4.09 -9.54
CA LEU A 28 -2.61 -4.21 -10.37
C LEU A 28 -3.37 -2.88 -10.46
N ASN A 29 -3.39 -2.12 -9.37
CA ASN A 29 -4.09 -0.84 -9.24
C ASN A 29 -3.58 0.19 -10.28
N LEU A 30 -2.28 0.14 -10.63
CA LEU A 30 -1.70 0.99 -11.68
C LEU A 30 -1.91 0.45 -13.10
N LEU A 31 -1.97 -0.88 -13.24
CA LEU A 31 -2.15 -1.55 -14.53
C LEU A 31 -3.61 -1.48 -14.99
N GLU A 32 -4.56 -1.65 -14.07
CA GLU A 32 -6.00 -1.64 -14.32
C GLU A 32 -6.50 -0.26 -14.79
N ALA A 33 -5.94 0.82 -14.24
CA ALA A 33 -6.20 2.20 -14.69
C ALA A 33 -5.84 2.46 -16.17
N ARG A 34 -5.14 1.53 -16.83
CA ARG A 34 -4.71 1.62 -18.23
C ARG A 34 -5.48 0.73 -19.18
N VAL A 35 -6.27 -0.22 -18.68
CA VAL A 35 -7.15 -1.04 -19.52
C VAL A 35 -8.35 -0.16 -19.92
N PRO A 36 -8.68 -0.04 -21.22
CA PRO A 36 -9.88 0.66 -21.65
C PRO A 36 -11.08 0.08 -20.92
N ALA A 37 -11.85 0.90 -20.23
CA ALA A 37 -13.04 0.45 -19.53
C ALA A 37 -14.02 -0.19 -20.52
N HIS A 38 -14.02 -1.52 -20.61
CA HIS A 38 -15.19 -2.25 -21.07
C HIS A 38 -16.21 -2.27 -19.92
N ASP A 39 -17.48 -2.12 -20.28
CA ASP A 39 -18.65 -1.78 -19.45
C ASP A 39 -18.97 -2.75 -18.29
N THR A 40 -18.06 -3.66 -17.94
CA THR A 40 -18.31 -4.77 -17.01
C THR A 40 -17.39 -4.82 -15.79
N SER A 41 -16.43 -3.91 -15.61
CA SER A 41 -15.46 -3.99 -14.49
C SER A 41 -15.65 -2.94 -13.37
N ARG A 42 -16.61 -2.01 -13.49
CA ARG A 42 -16.84 -1.01 -12.42
C ARG A 42 -17.56 -1.56 -11.19
N ASP A 43 -18.12 -2.77 -11.26
CA ASP A 43 -19.01 -3.34 -10.23
C ASP A 43 -18.40 -4.50 -9.42
N LEU A 44 -17.07 -4.66 -9.38
CA LEU A 44 -16.42 -5.54 -8.39
C LEU A 44 -16.16 -4.85 -7.05
N THR A 45 -16.54 -3.57 -6.90
CA THR A 45 -16.52 -2.89 -5.61
C THR A 45 -17.68 -3.36 -4.72
N VAL A 46 -17.38 -4.24 -3.78
CA VAL A 46 -18.29 -4.81 -2.77
C VAL A 46 -18.69 -3.77 -1.69
N SER A 47 -19.06 -2.56 -2.09
CA SER A 47 -19.30 -1.42 -1.19
C SER A 47 -20.73 -0.88 -1.22
N LEU A 48 -21.41 -1.05 -0.08
CA LEU A 48 -22.80 -0.67 0.19
C LEU A 48 -22.99 0.75 0.77
N TRP A 49 -21.93 1.55 0.93
CA TRP A 49 -22.00 2.86 1.62
C TRP A 49 -21.40 3.98 0.76
N LYS A 50 -22.10 5.12 0.73
CA LYS A 50 -21.68 6.34 0.01
C LYS A 50 -20.63 7.11 0.81
N GLU A 51 -19.67 7.68 0.09
CA GLU A 51 -18.52 8.42 0.62
C GLU A 51 -18.92 9.76 1.25
N ASP A 52 -18.09 10.20 2.19
CA ASP A 52 -18.22 11.50 2.84
C ASP A 52 -17.18 12.48 2.29
N PRO A 53 -17.57 13.49 1.48
CA PRO A 53 -16.63 14.43 0.86
C PRO A 53 -15.87 15.29 1.89
N ARG A 54 -16.37 15.40 3.13
CA ARG A 54 -15.79 16.24 4.18
C ARG A 54 -14.37 15.83 4.57
N CYS A 55 -13.98 14.56 4.35
CA CYS A 55 -12.64 14.08 4.63
C CYS A 55 -11.60 14.79 3.74
N PHE A 56 -11.86 14.87 2.44
CA PHE A 56 -10.98 15.53 1.48
C PHE A 56 -10.97 17.05 1.67
N GLU A 57 -12.14 17.67 1.90
CA GLU A 57 -12.22 19.10 2.23
C GLU A 57 -11.42 19.48 3.50
N TRP A 58 -11.27 18.55 4.44
CA TRP A 58 -10.42 18.75 5.61
C TRP A 58 -8.93 18.55 5.27
N LEU A 59 -8.59 17.52 4.48
CA LEU A 59 -7.23 17.25 4.03
C LEU A 59 -6.65 18.40 3.20
N ASP A 60 -7.48 19.03 2.34
CA ASP A 60 -7.11 20.19 1.52
C ASP A 60 -6.63 21.40 2.34
N LYS A 61 -7.04 21.47 3.62
CA LYS A 61 -6.68 22.57 4.53
C LYS A 61 -5.41 22.30 5.33
N GLN A 62 -4.83 21.10 5.22
CA GLN A 62 -3.65 20.71 5.97
C GLN A 62 -2.37 21.11 5.24
N LYS A 63 -1.27 21.30 5.98
CA LYS A 63 0.04 21.51 5.34
C LYS A 63 0.45 20.22 4.60
N PRO A 64 1.13 20.32 3.44
CA PRO A 64 1.64 19.14 2.76
C PRO A 64 2.49 18.28 3.70
N GLY A 65 2.23 16.97 3.69
CA GLY A 65 2.94 15.99 4.51
C GLY A 65 2.68 16.07 6.03
N SER A 66 1.73 16.89 6.52
CA SER A 66 1.52 17.04 7.97
C SER A 66 0.57 16.01 8.58
N VAL A 67 -0.15 15.23 7.77
CA VAL A 67 -1.16 14.28 8.24
C VAL A 67 -0.59 12.87 8.28
N VAL A 68 -0.79 12.19 9.41
CA VAL A 68 -0.58 10.74 9.53
C VAL A 68 -1.90 10.04 9.22
N TYR A 69 -1.93 9.27 8.13
CA TYR A 69 -3.05 8.40 7.83
C TYR A 69 -2.87 7.05 8.54
N VAL A 70 -3.93 6.53 9.17
CA VAL A 70 -3.88 5.28 9.95
C VAL A 70 -4.97 4.33 9.44
N ASN A 71 -4.58 3.15 8.95
CA ASN A 71 -5.52 2.11 8.54
C ASN A 71 -4.95 0.70 8.72
N TYR A 72 -5.66 -0.13 9.50
CA TYR A 72 -5.29 -1.51 9.82
C TYR A 72 -5.92 -2.56 8.88
N GLY A 73 -6.52 -2.16 7.76
CA GLY A 73 -7.14 -3.08 6.81
C GLY A 73 -8.58 -3.48 7.17
N SER A 74 -9.33 -3.86 6.13
CA SER A 74 -10.71 -4.41 6.04
C SER A 74 -11.86 -3.90 6.95
N ILE A 75 -11.69 -2.92 7.84
CA ILE A 75 -12.78 -2.46 8.73
C ILE A 75 -13.20 -1.00 8.46
N ALA A 76 -12.32 -0.15 7.92
CA ALA A 76 -12.66 1.23 7.58
C ALA A 76 -12.66 1.44 6.07
N LYS A 77 -13.85 1.70 5.49
CA LYS A 77 -14.02 2.02 4.07
C LYS A 77 -13.77 3.52 3.84
N CYS A 78 -12.54 3.84 3.48
CA CYS A 78 -12.17 5.08 2.82
C CYS A 78 -11.44 4.69 1.53
N GLN A 79 -11.48 5.51 0.46
CA GLN A 79 -10.63 5.30 -0.70
C GLN A 79 -9.17 5.50 -0.27
N GLN A 80 -8.58 4.46 0.33
CA GLN A 80 -7.25 4.48 0.93
C GLN A 80 -6.22 4.95 -0.09
N GLU A 81 -6.36 4.52 -1.35
CA GLU A 81 -5.55 4.98 -2.47
C GLU A 81 -5.61 6.50 -2.67
N GLN A 82 -6.81 7.10 -2.68
CA GLN A 82 -6.98 8.54 -2.85
C GLN A 82 -6.46 9.33 -1.64
N VAL A 83 -6.73 8.86 -0.42
CA VAL A 83 -6.21 9.50 0.80
C VAL A 83 -4.70 9.43 0.85
N LEU A 84 -4.10 8.28 0.53
CA LEU A 84 -2.65 8.12 0.46
C LEU A 84 -2.02 8.96 -0.65
N ALA A 85 -2.73 9.16 -1.77
CA ALA A 85 -2.27 10.04 -2.85
C ALA A 85 -2.32 11.53 -2.48
N HIS A 86 -3.14 11.92 -1.50
CA HIS A 86 -3.32 13.31 -1.12
C HIS A 86 -2.03 13.95 -0.58
N GLU A 87 -1.76 15.21 -0.96
CA GLU A 87 -0.53 15.92 -0.59
C GLU A 87 -0.41 16.20 0.91
N GLY A 88 -1.53 16.49 1.57
CA GLY A 88 -1.61 16.64 3.03
C GLY A 88 -1.13 15.42 3.82
N VAL A 89 -1.19 14.21 3.26
CA VAL A 89 -0.73 12.98 3.93
C VAL A 89 0.79 12.84 3.80
N GLY A 90 1.49 12.71 4.93
CA GLY A 90 2.95 12.57 4.98
C GLY A 90 3.45 11.21 5.41
N LEU A 91 2.62 10.44 6.12
CA LEU A 91 2.99 9.17 6.72
C LEU A 91 1.78 8.24 6.75
N PHE A 92 2.00 6.97 6.42
CA PHE A 92 1.00 5.93 6.57
C PHE A 92 1.31 5.02 7.75
N PHE A 93 0.31 4.64 8.52
CA PHE A 93 0.42 3.66 9.58
C PHE A 93 -0.51 2.49 9.26
N THR A 94 0.03 1.28 9.14
CA THR A 94 -0.75 0.10 8.73
C THR A 94 -0.25 -1.21 9.33
N HIS A 95 -1.06 -2.25 9.29
CA HIS A 95 -0.64 -3.61 9.67
C HIS A 95 0.27 -4.30 8.64
N ALA A 96 0.52 -3.65 7.49
CA ALA A 96 1.37 -4.11 6.40
C ALA A 96 0.86 -5.36 5.66
N GLY A 97 -0.46 -5.53 5.57
CA GLY A 97 -1.06 -6.47 4.62
C GLY A 97 -0.70 -6.13 3.18
N TRP A 98 -0.65 -7.14 2.30
CA TRP A 98 -0.06 -7.00 0.96
C TRP A 98 -0.66 -5.87 0.10
N ASN A 99 -1.99 -5.69 0.13
CA ASN A 99 -2.64 -4.59 -0.59
C ASN A 99 -2.21 -3.22 -0.05
N SER A 100 -2.25 -3.02 1.27
CA SER A 100 -1.76 -1.77 1.90
C SER A 100 -0.28 -1.53 1.59
N THR A 101 0.53 -2.58 1.50
CA THR A 101 1.94 -2.48 1.10
C THR A 101 2.08 -1.97 -0.33
N LEU A 102 1.33 -2.51 -1.29
CA LEU A 102 1.35 -2.03 -2.67
C LEU A 102 0.82 -0.60 -2.78
N GLU A 103 -0.27 -0.27 -2.10
CA GLU A 103 -0.83 1.10 -2.08
C GLU A 103 0.15 2.11 -1.47
N THR A 104 0.91 1.72 -0.45
CA THR A 104 2.01 2.53 0.11
C THR A 104 3.08 2.81 -0.94
N VAL A 105 3.53 1.76 -1.62
CA VAL A 105 4.55 1.83 -2.67
C VAL A 105 4.09 2.73 -3.81
N ILE A 106 2.84 2.58 -4.27
CA ILE A 106 2.25 3.41 -5.32
C ILE A 106 2.11 4.87 -4.88
N ALA A 107 1.70 5.11 -3.63
CA ALA A 107 1.54 6.46 -3.12
C ALA A 107 2.90 7.17 -2.92
N GLY A 108 3.96 6.41 -2.68
CA GLY A 108 5.30 6.91 -2.38
C GLY A 108 5.37 7.56 -1.00
N LYS A 109 4.57 7.06 -0.06
CA LYS A 109 4.55 7.57 1.32
C LYS A 109 5.41 6.67 2.20
N PRO A 110 6.19 7.24 3.14
CA PRO A 110 6.82 6.43 4.17
C PRO A 110 5.75 5.77 5.04
N VAL A 111 6.09 4.64 5.66
CA VAL A 111 5.12 3.80 6.38
C VAL A 111 5.65 3.32 7.72
N ILE A 112 4.79 3.31 8.74
CA ILE A 112 4.98 2.57 9.98
C ILE A 112 4.18 1.26 9.87
N CYS A 113 4.90 0.15 9.96
CA CYS A 113 4.33 -1.18 9.96
C CYS A 113 4.06 -1.63 11.40
N TRP A 114 2.81 -1.98 11.68
CA TRP A 114 2.36 -2.52 12.97
C TRP A 114 1.65 -3.85 12.76
N PRO A 115 2.41 -4.92 12.41
CA PRO A 115 1.86 -6.23 12.04
C PRO A 115 1.39 -6.97 13.30
N PHE A 116 0.19 -6.65 13.77
CA PHE A 116 -0.39 -7.25 14.97
C PHE A 116 -1.57 -8.16 14.59
N ILE A 117 -1.42 -9.47 14.84
CA ILE A 117 -2.42 -10.54 14.62
C ILE A 117 -2.33 -11.54 15.79
N ALA A 118 -3.45 -12.17 16.14
CA ALA A 118 -3.64 -13.11 17.27
C ALA A 118 -3.75 -12.48 18.68
N GLU A 119 -3.13 -13.04 19.72
CA GLU A 119 -3.46 -12.83 21.15
C GLU A 119 -2.89 -11.55 21.79
N GLN A 120 -2.34 -10.64 20.99
CA GLN A 120 -1.66 -9.42 21.45
C GLN A 120 -2.59 -8.47 22.24
N SER A 121 -3.91 -8.59 22.01
CA SER A 121 -4.98 -7.96 22.80
C SER A 121 -5.07 -8.47 24.23
N THR A 122 -4.83 -9.76 24.43
CA THR A 122 -4.86 -10.41 25.75
C THR A 122 -3.65 -9.98 26.58
N ASN A 123 -2.48 -9.87 25.96
CA ASN A 123 -1.26 -9.43 26.62
C ASN A 123 -1.34 -7.95 27.04
N SER A 124 -1.86 -7.07 26.15
CA SER A 124 -2.09 -5.66 26.50
C SER A 124 -3.10 -5.49 27.65
N ARG A 125 -4.11 -6.38 27.76
CA ARG A 125 -5.11 -6.39 28.84
C ARG A 125 -4.50 -6.77 30.18
N TYR A 126 -3.62 -7.76 30.25
CA TYR A 126 -2.96 -8.13 31.50
C TYR A 126 -2.01 -7.03 32.00
N LEU A 127 -1.21 -6.47 31.10
CA LEU A 127 -0.26 -5.39 31.38
C LEU A 127 -0.92 -4.11 31.92
N CYS A 128 -2.04 -3.67 31.33
CA CYS A 128 -2.67 -2.39 31.69
C CYS A 128 -3.72 -2.49 32.81
N LYS A 129 -4.21 -3.71 33.15
CA LYS A 129 -5.39 -3.86 34.03
C LYS A 129 -5.31 -4.98 35.06
N VAL A 130 -4.42 -5.94 34.88
CA VAL A 130 -4.26 -7.04 35.85
C VAL A 130 -3.01 -6.82 36.68
N TRP A 131 -1.94 -6.34 36.07
CA TRP A 131 -0.67 -6.07 36.75
C TRP A 131 -0.42 -4.58 36.99
N ASP A 132 -1.20 -3.68 36.37
CA ASP A 132 -1.10 -2.22 36.50
C ASP A 132 0.32 -1.66 36.26
N VAL A 133 1.07 -2.31 35.36
CA VAL A 133 2.46 -1.97 34.99
C VAL A 133 2.58 -1.46 33.56
N GLY A 134 1.48 -1.36 32.82
CA GLY A 134 1.46 -1.01 31.40
C GLY A 134 0.71 0.28 31.10
N VAL A 135 1.37 1.18 30.36
CA VAL A 135 0.76 2.31 29.64
C VAL A 135 1.01 2.08 28.15
N ARG A 136 -0.02 2.25 27.31
CA ARG A 136 0.16 2.21 25.86
C ARG A 136 0.85 3.50 25.38
N GLY A 137 2.07 3.39 24.82
CA GLY A 137 2.76 4.51 24.18
C GLY A 137 4.17 4.21 23.66
N GLU A 138 4.33 4.13 22.33
CA GLU A 138 5.61 4.19 21.58
C GLU A 138 5.43 4.90 20.22
N ILE A 139 4.19 4.88 19.72
CA ILE A 139 3.81 5.41 18.42
C ILE A 139 4.10 6.89 18.22
N VAL A 140 4.03 7.72 19.27
CA VAL A 140 4.20 9.17 19.16
C VAL A 140 5.63 9.55 18.81
N GLU A 141 6.61 8.93 19.44
CA GLU A 141 8.02 9.19 19.14
C GLU A 141 8.43 8.63 17.78
N LEU A 142 7.87 7.49 17.38
CA LEU A 142 8.07 6.94 16.03
C LEU A 142 7.47 7.85 14.95
N ILE A 143 6.28 8.42 15.18
CA ILE A 143 5.67 9.40 14.27
C ILE A 143 6.56 10.64 14.17
N LYS A 144 7.05 11.18 15.29
CA LYS A 144 7.96 12.34 15.29
C LYS A 144 9.25 12.04 14.53
N GLU A 145 9.89 10.88 14.75
CA GLU A 145 11.08 10.49 13.98
C GLU A 145 10.80 10.49 12.47
N MET A 146 9.69 9.89 12.07
CA MET A 146 9.33 9.74 10.65
C MET A 146 9.02 11.09 9.97
N LEU A 147 8.48 12.06 10.70
CA LEU A 147 8.09 13.36 10.15
C LEU A 147 9.17 14.44 10.29
N GLU A 148 10.00 14.40 11.33
CA GLU A 148 10.85 15.53 11.72
C GLU A 148 12.36 15.24 11.60
N SER A 149 12.79 13.97 11.56
CA SER A 149 14.22 13.63 11.52
C SER A 149 14.79 13.51 10.11
N GLU A 150 16.11 13.66 9.96
CA GLU A 150 16.82 13.39 8.70
C GLU A 150 16.60 11.95 8.22
N ARG A 151 16.61 10.99 9.15
CA ARG A 151 16.32 9.58 8.85
C ARG A 151 14.88 9.37 8.37
N GLY A 152 13.94 10.21 8.81
CA GLY A 152 12.56 10.25 8.30
C GLY A 152 12.52 10.73 6.84
N LYS A 153 13.27 11.79 6.53
CA LYS A 153 13.41 12.32 5.16
C LYS A 153 14.05 11.31 4.21
N GLU A 154 15.09 10.60 4.64
CA GLU A 154 15.72 9.52 3.86
C GLU A 154 14.71 8.42 3.50
N ARG A 155 13.88 7.99 4.47
CA ARG A 155 12.81 7.01 4.22
C ARG A 155 11.74 7.55 3.27
N HIS A 156 11.43 8.84 3.35
CA HIS A 156 10.51 9.48 2.41
C HIS A 156 11.05 9.45 0.98
N ASN A 157 12.32 9.83 0.78
CA ASN A 157 12.98 9.75 -0.53
C ASN A 157 13.00 8.31 -1.05
N LYS A 158 13.27 7.34 -0.17
CA LYS A 158 13.23 5.92 -0.54
C LYS A 158 11.83 5.46 -0.97
N ALA A 159 10.78 5.94 -0.32
CA ALA A 159 9.40 5.64 -0.72
C ALA A 159 9.09 6.21 -2.12
N LEU A 160 9.60 7.40 -2.45
CA LEU A 160 9.47 8.00 -3.78
C LEU A 160 10.22 7.19 -4.85
N GLU A 161 11.45 6.73 -4.59
CA GLU A 161 12.18 5.85 -5.51
C GLU A 161 11.39 4.56 -5.82
N TRP A 162 10.76 3.97 -4.79
CA TRP A 162 9.93 2.77 -4.97
C TRP A 162 8.67 3.05 -5.78
N LYS A 163 8.04 4.21 -5.58
CA LYS A 163 6.92 4.68 -6.41
C LYS A 163 7.32 4.80 -7.87
N GLU A 164 8.46 5.41 -8.16
CA GLU A 164 8.96 5.56 -9.53
C GLU A 164 9.14 4.20 -10.22
N LYS A 165 9.74 3.22 -9.53
CA LYS A 165 9.88 1.86 -10.03
C LYS A 165 8.54 1.17 -10.27
N ALA A 166 7.60 1.32 -9.34
CA ALA A 166 6.26 0.74 -9.46
C ALA A 166 5.51 1.31 -10.69
N VAL A 167 5.58 2.63 -10.90
CA VAL A 167 5.03 3.30 -12.09
C VAL A 167 5.73 2.83 -13.36
N ALA A 168 7.06 2.72 -13.34
CA ALA A 168 7.85 2.27 -14.48
C ALA A 168 7.60 0.79 -14.85
N ALA A 169 7.27 -0.06 -13.89
CA ALA A 169 6.90 -1.45 -14.13
C ALA A 169 5.52 -1.56 -14.81
N ALA A 170 4.57 -0.72 -14.41
CA ALA A 170 3.19 -0.74 -14.90
C ALA A 170 2.96 0.08 -16.19
N GLN A 171 3.90 0.96 -16.57
CA GLN A 171 3.78 1.74 -17.81
C GLN A 171 3.88 0.88 -19.08
N VAL A 172 3.43 1.40 -20.22
CA VAL A 172 3.54 0.70 -21.51
C VAL A 172 5.00 0.35 -21.79
N GLY A 173 5.25 -0.94 -22.07
CA GLY A 173 6.61 -1.47 -22.25
C GLY A 173 7.39 -1.74 -20.95
N GLY A 174 6.80 -1.47 -19.79
CA GLY A 174 7.29 -1.85 -18.47
C GLY A 174 7.26 -3.37 -18.25
N SER A 175 7.94 -3.84 -17.21
CA SER A 175 8.06 -5.28 -16.90
C SER A 175 6.70 -5.93 -16.66
N SER A 176 5.84 -5.30 -15.86
CA SER A 176 4.52 -5.84 -15.53
C SER A 176 3.55 -5.75 -16.70
N TYR A 177 3.65 -4.69 -17.52
CA TYR A 177 2.88 -4.55 -18.76
C TYR A 177 3.22 -5.69 -19.74
N LYS A 178 4.52 -5.97 -19.95
CA LYS A 178 4.97 -7.06 -20.82
C LYS A 178 4.53 -8.44 -20.32
N ASP A 179 4.61 -8.68 -19.01
CA ASP A 179 4.14 -9.94 -18.43
C ASP A 179 2.61 -10.08 -18.58
N PHE A 180 1.85 -8.99 -18.50
CA PHE A 180 0.42 -9.00 -18.79
C PHE A 180 0.13 -9.33 -20.26
N ASP A 181 0.81 -8.69 -21.21
CA ASP A 181 0.67 -9.00 -22.64
C ASP A 181 1.02 -10.47 -22.94
N ARG A 182 2.08 -11.00 -22.31
CA ARG A 182 2.47 -12.41 -22.45
C ARG A 182 1.37 -13.34 -21.94
N LEU A 183 0.81 -13.03 -20.76
CA LEU A 183 -0.30 -13.79 -20.18
C LEU A 183 -1.52 -13.80 -21.10
N ILE A 184 -1.95 -12.64 -21.60
CA ILE A 184 -3.09 -12.51 -22.53
C ILE A 184 -2.83 -13.32 -23.81
N ALA A 185 -1.64 -13.18 -24.41
CA ALA A 185 -1.28 -13.89 -25.62
C ALA A 185 -1.24 -15.42 -25.46
N GLU A 186 -1.01 -15.94 -24.25
CA GLU A 186 -1.04 -17.37 -23.96
C GLU A 186 -2.46 -17.87 -23.69
N VAL A 187 -3.27 -17.10 -22.95
CA VAL A 187 -4.67 -17.46 -22.67
C VAL A 187 -5.49 -17.54 -23.96
N PHE A 188 -5.32 -16.58 -24.88
CA PHE A 188 -6.05 -16.56 -26.16
C PHE A 188 -5.40 -17.39 -27.28
N ARG A 189 -4.33 -18.13 -26.98
CA ARG A 189 -3.73 -19.10 -27.91
C ARG A 189 -4.42 -20.47 -27.90
N HIS A 190 -5.39 -20.66 -27.00
CA HIS A 190 -6.24 -21.83 -26.85
C HIS A 190 -7.72 -21.47 -27.01
#